data_AF-A0A381I8T9-F1
#
_entry.id   AF-A0A381I8T9-F1
#
_cell.length_a   1.000
_cell.length_b   1.000
_cell.length_c   1.000
_cell.angle_alpha   90.00
_cell.angle_beta   90.00
_cell.angle_gamma   90.00
#
_symmetry.space_group_name_H-M   'P 1'
#
loop_
_entity.id
_entity.type
_entity.pdbx_description
1 polymer ?
#
loop_
_entity_poly.entity_id
_entity_poly.type
_entity_poly.pdbx_seq_one_letter_code
_entity_poly.pdbx_strand_id
1 'polypeptide(L)' 'MTKTILCDYCNKGINKDDNKYITFHKKSHMKTNICINCALNLIDKIN' A
#
# COMPACT_ATOMS: atom_id res chain seq x y z
N MET A 1 -16.15 7.03 11.62
CA MET A 1 -14.76 7.53 11.63
C MET A 1 -13.99 6.75 10.59
N THR A 2 -13.77 7.32 9.41
CA THR A 2 -13.03 6.69 8.32
C THR A 2 -11.57 6.54 8.74
N LYS A 3 -11.05 5.32 8.84
CA LYS A 3 -9.63 5.11 9.17
C LYS A 3 -8.81 5.28 7.89
N THR A 4 -8.02 6.33 7.82
CA THR A 4 -7.11 6.55 6.69
C THR A 4 -5.75 5.92 6.99
N ILE A 5 -5.19 5.19 6.03
CA ILE A 5 -3.82 4.65 6.06
C ILE A 5 -3.01 5.40 5.00
N LEU A 6 -1.76 5.74 5.28
CA LEU A 6 -0.89 6.33 4.26
C LEU A 6 -0.18 5.25 3.45
N CYS A 7 -0.12 5.44 2.14
CA CYS A 7 0.74 4.66 1.26
C CYS A 7 2.20 4.99 1.55
N ASP A 8 3.02 4.02 1.95
CA ASP A 8 4.46 4.18 2.18
C ASP A 8 5.24 4.52 0.90
N TYR A 9 4.64 4.33 -0.29
CA TYR A 9 5.31 4.55 -1.58
C TYR A 9 5.02 5.92 -2.21
N CYS A 10 3.80 6.43 -2.05
CA CYS A 10 3.37 7.69 -2.68
C CYS A 10 2.78 8.70 -1.69
N ASN A 11 2.79 8.40 -0.39
CA ASN A 11 2.24 9.22 0.70
C ASN A 11 0.78 9.64 0.52
N LYS A 12 0.02 8.98 -0.37
CA LYS A 12 -1.42 9.23 -0.52
C LYS A 12 -2.19 8.56 0.60
N GLY A 13 -3.22 9.26 1.10
CA GLY A 13 -4.21 8.71 2.02
C GLY A 13 -5.08 7.67 1.32
N ILE A 14 -5.18 6.51 1.93
CA ILE A 14 -5.99 5.37 1.49
C ILE A 14 -7.09 5.17 2.52
N ASN A 15 -8.33 5.12 2.08
CA ASN A 15 -9.41 4.75 2.97
C ASN A 15 -9.32 3.24 3.26
N LYS A 16 -9.18 2.90 4.54
CA LYS A 16 -9.05 1.50 4.99
C LYS A 16 -10.27 0.67 4.63
N ASP A 17 -11.46 1.27 4.67
CA ASP A 17 -12.73 0.61 4.35
C ASP A 17 -12.87 0.28 2.85
N ASP A 18 -12.11 0.97 2.00
CA ASP A 18 -12.16 0.81 0.55
C ASP A 18 -11.35 -0.41 0.06
N ASN A 19 -10.59 -1.08 0.95
CA ASN A 19 -9.69 -2.21 0.64
C ASN A 19 -8.72 -1.95 -0.54
N LYS A 20 -8.47 -0.69 -0.91
CA LYS A 20 -7.59 -0.29 -2.04
C LYS A 20 -6.10 -0.25 -1.67
N TYR A 21 -5.66 -1.13 -0.77
CA TYR A 21 -4.27 -1.20 -0.34
C TYR A 21 -3.83 -2.64 -0.07
N ILE A 22 -2.54 -2.88 -0.28
CA ILE A 22 -1.89 -4.15 0.01
C ILE A 22 -0.94 -3.90 1.18
N THR A 23 -1.00 -4.78 2.17
CA THR A 23 -0.02 -4.81 3.26
C THR A 23 0.94 -5.94 2.98
N PHE A 24 2.25 -5.68 2.99
CA PHE A 24 3.26 -6.72 2.93
C PHE A 24 4.23 -6.61 4.10
N HIS A 25 4.77 -7.77 4.46
CA HIS A 25 5.76 -7.91 5.51
C HIS A 25 7.15 -7.94 4.89
N LYS A 26 7.98 -6.95 5.21
CA LYS A 26 9.41 -7.02 4.89
C LYS A 26 10.09 -8.03 5.82
N LYS A 27 11.19 -8.65 5.35
CA LYS A 27 12.05 -9.54 6.16
C LYS A 27 12.46 -8.92 7.51
N SER A 28 12.49 -7.59 7.61
CA SER A 28 12.83 -6.83 8.81
C SER A 28 11.67 -6.60 9.80
N HIS A 29 10.59 -7.40 9.76
CA HIS A 29 9.37 -7.22 10.57
C HIS A 29 8.62 -5.88 10.37
N MET A 30 9.06 -5.03 9.44
CA MET A 30 8.36 -3.81 9.07
C MET A 30 7.15 -4.15 8.20
N LYS A 31 5.96 -3.72 8.63
CA LYS A 31 4.75 -3.69 7.79
C LYS A 31 4.82 -2.48 6.88
N THR A 32 4.54 -2.68 5.61
CA THR A 32 4.46 -1.60 4.63
C THR A 32 3.09 -1.68 3.96
N ASN A 33 2.38 -0.55 3.93
CA ASN A 33 1.08 -0.40 3.31
C ASN A 33 1.27 0.35 2.00
N ILE A 34 0.86 -0.25 0.88
CA ILE A 34 0.89 0.43 -0.42
C ILE A 34 -0.49 0.46 -1.04
N CYS A 35 -0.79 1.53 -1.77
CA CYS A 35 -2.02 1.56 -2.56
C CYS A 35 -1.93 0.61 -3.76
N ILE A 36 -3.08 0.15 -4.24
CA ILE A 36 -3.18 -0.79 -5.35
C ILE A 36 -2.47 -0.28 -6.62
N ASN A 37 -2.55 1.02 -6.91
CA ASN A 37 -1.89 1.62 -8.08
C ASN A 37 -0.36 1.52 -8.00
N CYS A 38 0.21 1.74 -6.81
CA CYS A 38 1.65 1.56 -6.60
C CYS A 38 2.05 0.09 -6.68
N ALA A 39 1.20 -0.82 -6.17
CA ALA A 39 1.44 -2.26 -6.28
C ALA A 39 1.46 -2.72 -7.74
N LEU A 40 0.48 -2.29 -8.54
CA LEU A 40 0.41 -2.62 -9.96
C LEU A 40 1.62 -2.09 -10.72
N ASN A 41 2.02 -0.85 -10.47
CA ASN A 41 3.23 -0.27 -11.08
C ASN A 41 4.52 -1.01 -10.69
N LEU A 42 4.58 -1.58 -9.49
CA LEU A 42 5.71 -2.41 -9.06
C LEU A 42 5.72 -3.76 -9.77
N ILE A 43 4.56 -4.40 -9.95
CA ILE A 43 4.42 -5.68 -10.66
C ILE A 43 4.75 -5.50 -12.14
N ASP A 44 4.24 -4.43 -12.77
CA ASP A 44 4.47 -4.12 -14.18
C ASP A 44 5.96 -3.93 -14.47
N LYS A 45 6.71 -3.26 -13.58
CA LYS A 45 8.16 -3.07 -13.70
C LYS A 45 9.00 -4.35 -13.55
N ILE A 46 8.43 -5.43 -13.04
CA ILE A 46 9.13 -6.72 -12.87
C ILE A 46 8.98 -7.61 -14.11
N ASN A 47 7.98 -7.35 -14.95
CA ASN A 47 7.79 -7.99 -16.26
C ASN A 47 8.53 -7.26 -17.38
#